data_AF-A0A3B9DWK4-F1
#
_entry.id   AF-A0A3B9DWK4-F1
#
_cell.length_a   1.000
_cell.length_b   1.000
_cell.length_c   1.000
_cell.angle_alpha   90.00
_cell.angle_beta   90.00
_cell.angle_gamma   90.00
#
_symmetry.space_group_name_H-M   'P 1'
#
loop_
_entity.id
_entity.type
_entity.pdbx_description
1 polymer ?
#
loop_
_entity_poly.entity_id
_entity_poly.type
_entity_poly.pdbx_seq_one_letter_code
_entity_poly.pdbx_strand_id
1 'polypeptide(L)'
;MIAEYLTEKGAIGEDHAIPTRDITRELNITKRAIVSRVGDERKNGALICGKSTGDGGYYIPATMDEIIHQANKLEHGIKMRALALKPFRRALKEYRDKGGENME
;
A
#
# COMPACT_ATOMS: atom_id res chain seq x y z
N MET A 1 -10.19 -10.44 -5.04
CA MET A 1 -9.39 -11.25 -5.99
C MET A 1 -8.03 -11.58 -5.39
N ILE A 2 -7.24 -10.59 -4.98
CA ILE A 2 -5.96 -10.85 -4.29
C ILE A 2 -6.23 -11.46 -2.91
N ALA A 3 -7.19 -10.94 -2.14
CA ALA A 3 -7.51 -11.51 -0.83
C ALA A 3 -7.99 -12.97 -0.92
N GLU A 4 -8.82 -13.25 -1.92
CA GLU A 4 -9.31 -14.59 -2.25
C GLU A 4 -8.16 -15.51 -2.65
N TYR A 5 -7.32 -15.10 -3.62
CA TYR A 5 -6.12 -15.83 -4.02
C TYR A 5 -5.19 -16.15 -2.82
N LEU A 6 -4.95 -15.17 -1.94
CA LEU A 6 -4.11 -15.39 -0.75
C LEU A 6 -4.75 -16.41 0.21
N THR A 7 -6.06 -16.34 0.39
CA THR A 7 -6.82 -17.31 1.22
C THR A 7 -6.75 -18.71 0.62
N GLU A 8 -7.01 -18.85 -0.69
CA GLU A 8 -6.95 -20.13 -1.41
C GLU A 8 -5.57 -20.78 -1.35
N LYS A 9 -4.51 -19.96 -1.36
CA LYS A 9 -3.13 -20.42 -1.26
C LYS A 9 -2.65 -20.66 0.18
N GLY A 10 -3.50 -20.42 1.17
CA GLY A 10 -3.15 -20.57 2.59
C GLY A 10 -2.10 -19.57 3.07
N ALA A 11 -2.04 -18.38 2.44
CA ALA A 11 -1.12 -17.30 2.82
C ALA A 11 -1.62 -16.56 4.07
N ILE A 12 -1.76 -17.29 5.18
CA ILE A 12 -2.30 -16.81 6.45
C ILE A 12 -1.14 -16.62 7.43
N GLY A 13 -0.90 -15.38 7.86
CA GLY A 13 0.24 -14.98 8.68
C GLY A 13 1.46 -14.54 7.87
N GLU A 14 2.31 -13.70 8.47
CA GLU A 14 3.44 -13.05 7.79
C GLU A 14 4.50 -14.05 7.28
N ASP A 15 4.66 -15.18 7.97
CA ASP A 15 5.60 -16.23 7.58
C ASP A 15 5.16 -16.99 6.32
N HIS A 16 3.86 -16.91 6.00
CA HIS A 16 3.26 -17.50 4.80
C HIS A 16 3.01 -16.48 3.69
N ALA A 17 3.61 -15.28 3.78
CA ALA A 17 3.48 -14.27 2.75
C ALA A 17 3.96 -14.76 1.37
N ILE A 18 3.12 -14.57 0.36
CA ILE A 18 3.46 -14.95 -1.02
C ILE A 18 4.26 -13.80 -1.64
N PRO A 19 5.50 -14.07 -2.12
CA PRO A 19 6.31 -13.07 -2.78
C PRO A 19 5.58 -12.43 -3.95
N THR A 20 5.75 -11.11 -4.12
CA THR A 20 5.07 -10.37 -5.20
C THR A 20 5.39 -10.97 -6.58
N ARG A 21 6.62 -11.47 -6.78
CA ARG A 21 7.06 -12.16 -8.00
C ARG A 21 6.19 -13.38 -8.32
N ASP A 22 5.83 -14.16 -7.31
CA ASP A 22 5.07 -15.39 -7.50
C ASP A 22 3.60 -15.05 -7.81
N ILE A 23 3.03 -14.06 -7.13
CA ILE A 23 1.71 -13.51 -7.45
C ILE A 23 1.67 -13.00 -8.90
N THR A 24 2.69 -12.25 -9.35
CA THR A 24 2.74 -11.75 -10.73
C THR A 24 2.78 -12.88 -11.75
N ARG A 25 3.53 -13.95 -11.44
CA ARG A 25 3.69 -15.11 -12.33
C ARG A 25 2.40 -15.92 -12.42
N GLU A 26 1.78 -16.21 -11.28
CA GLU A 26 0.59 -17.06 -11.22
C GLU A 26 -0.66 -16.37 -11.76
N LEU A 27 -0.84 -15.08 -11.46
CA LEU A 27 -2.01 -14.33 -11.90
C LEU A 27 -1.81 -13.64 -13.25
N ASN A 28 -0.62 -13.76 -13.86
CA ASN A 28 -0.22 -13.08 -15.10
C ASN A 28 -0.56 -11.57 -15.11
N ILE A 29 -0.27 -10.89 -14.00
CA ILE A 29 -0.48 -9.45 -13.84
C ILE A 29 0.79 -8.75 -13.39
N THR A 30 0.89 -7.46 -13.72
CA THR A 30 2.05 -6.66 -13.32
C THR A 30 2.05 -6.35 -11.83
N LYS A 31 3.23 -6.07 -11.27
CA LYS A 31 3.37 -5.56 -9.89
C LYS A 31 2.50 -4.32 -9.63
N ARG A 32 2.38 -3.42 -10.61
CA ARG A 32 1.52 -2.23 -10.48
C ARG A 32 0.05 -2.61 -10.36
N ALA A 33 -0.41 -3.58 -11.14
CA ALA A 33 -1.78 -4.09 -11.05
C ALA A 33 -2.04 -4.75 -9.68
N ILE A 34 -1.09 -5.51 -9.13
CA ILE A 34 -1.20 -6.05 -7.76
C ILE A 34 -1.38 -4.92 -6.75
N VAL A 35 -0.51 -3.91 -6.77
CA VAL A 35 -0.58 -2.78 -5.83
C VAL A 35 -1.91 -2.05 -5.93
N SER A 36 -2.41 -1.82 -7.16
CA SER A 36 -3.71 -1.19 -7.39
C SER A 36 -4.84 -2.03 -6.80
N ARG A 37 -4.88 -3.34 -7.13
CA ARG A 37 -5.93 -4.27 -6.67
C ARG A 37 -5.92 -4.44 -5.15
N VAL A 38 -4.75 -4.57 -4.53
CA VAL A 38 -4.62 -4.59 -3.07
C VAL A 38 -5.15 -3.28 -2.47
N GLY A 39 -4.83 -2.14 -3.08
CA GLY A 39 -5.35 -0.84 -2.66
C GLY A 39 -6.87 -0.79 -2.69
N ASP A 40 -7.49 -1.25 -3.77
CA ASP A 40 -8.95 -1.24 -3.93
C ASP A 40 -9.63 -2.26 -3.00
N GLU A 41 -9.09 -3.46 -2.86
CA GLU A 41 -9.62 -4.46 -1.93
C GLU A 41 -9.52 -3.99 -0.46
N ARG A 42 -8.44 -3.31 -0.07
CA ARG A 42 -8.32 -2.69 1.27
C ARG A 42 -9.37 -1.60 1.50
N LYS A 43 -9.64 -0.74 0.50
CA LYS A 43 -10.73 0.26 0.59
C LYS A 43 -12.09 -0.40 0.80
N ASN A 44 -12.28 -1.59 0.24
CA ASN A 44 -13.50 -2.39 0.37
C ASN A 44 -13.51 -3.28 1.63
N GLY A 45 -12.55 -3.11 2.55
CA GLY A 45 -12.53 -3.79 3.85
C GLY A 45 -11.66 -5.05 3.92
N ALA A 46 -10.97 -5.45 2.84
CA ALA A 46 -10.10 -6.61 2.88
C ALA A 46 -8.82 -6.33 3.70
N LEU A 47 -8.58 -7.14 4.74
CA LEU A 47 -7.40 -7.07 5.60
C LEU A 47 -6.19 -7.73 4.93
N ILE A 48 -5.72 -7.21 3.80
CA ILE A 48 -4.49 -7.70 3.16
C ILE A 48 -3.30 -7.02 3.84
N CYS A 49 -2.33 -7.79 4.33
CA CYS A 49 -1.07 -7.29 4.90
C CYS A 49 0.08 -7.38 3.89
N GLY A 50 1.07 -6.51 4.03
CA GLY A 50 2.23 -6.40 3.14
C GLY A 50 3.54 -6.60 3.88
N LYS A 51 4.31 -7.61 3.47
CA LYS A 51 5.66 -7.88 3.96
C LYS A 51 6.66 -7.09 3.13
N SER A 52 7.53 -6.37 3.82
CA SER A 52 8.57 -5.52 3.20
C SER A 52 9.99 -6.04 3.39
N THR A 53 10.16 -7.09 4.20
CA THR A 53 11.42 -7.77 4.47
C THR A 53 11.53 -9.04 3.62
N GLY A 54 12.76 -9.52 3.39
CA GLY A 54 13.02 -10.68 2.53
C GLY A 54 12.56 -10.45 1.09
N ASP A 55 11.88 -11.43 0.50
CA ASP A 55 11.29 -11.33 -0.85
C ASP A 55 10.03 -10.44 -0.90
N GLY A 56 9.61 -9.89 0.24
CA GLY A 56 8.40 -9.12 0.41
C GLY A 56 7.15 -9.95 0.11
N GLY A 57 6.03 -9.29 -0.19
CA GLY A 57 4.81 -9.98 -0.59
C GLY A 57 3.57 -9.57 0.17
N TYR A 58 2.53 -10.38 0.06
CA TYR A 58 1.25 -10.15 0.69
C TYR A 58 0.73 -11.41 1.38
N TYR A 59 -0.06 -11.22 2.44
CA TYR A 59 -0.69 -12.27 3.24
C TYR A 59 -2.00 -11.78 3.85
N ILE A 60 -2.82 -12.71 4.34
CA ILE A 60 -3.97 -12.45 5.22
C ILE A 60 -3.49 -12.59 6.67
N PRO A 61 -3.77 -11.65 7.58
CA PRO A 61 -3.28 -11.72 8.94
C PRO A 61 -3.89 -12.93 9.67
N ALA A 62 -3.04 -13.64 10.41
CA ALA A 62 -3.40 -14.68 11.35
C ALA A 62 -3.75 -14.12 12.74
N THR A 63 -3.21 -12.95 13.09
CA THR A 63 -3.33 -12.39 14.45
C THR A 63 -3.71 -10.91 14.45
N MET A 64 -4.23 -10.44 15.59
CA MET A 64 -4.48 -9.02 15.82
C MET A 64 -3.18 -8.19 15.81
N ASP A 65 -2.06 -8.76 16.26
CA ASP A 65 -0.77 -8.07 16.26
C ASP A 65 -0.30 -7.73 14.84
N GLU A 66 -0.51 -8.63 13.88
CA GLU A 66 -0.22 -8.37 12.47
C GLU A 66 -1.11 -7.27 11.89
N ILE A 67 -2.39 -7.24 12.27
CA ILE A 67 -3.32 -6.17 11.88
C ILE A 67 -2.84 -4.82 12.43
N ILE A 68 -2.51 -4.77 13.71
CA ILE A 68 -1.99 -3.57 14.39
C ILE A 68 -0.68 -3.11 13.73
N HIS A 69 0.24 -4.04 13.47
CA HIS A 69 1.51 -3.76 12.81
C HIS A 69 1.30 -3.16 11.42
N GLN A 70 0.41 -3.76 10.62
CA GLN A 70 0.10 -3.26 9.28
C GLN A 70 -0.57 -1.88 9.32
N ALA A 71 -1.48 -1.64 10.26
CA ALA A 71 -2.12 -0.34 10.47
C ALA A 71 -1.08 0.74 10.81
N ASN A 72 -0.20 0.47 11.78
CA ASN A 72 0.89 1.37 12.17
C ASN A 72 1.81 1.72 10.98
N LYS A 73 2.13 0.76 10.11
CA LYS A 73 2.90 1.01 8.88
C LYS A 73 2.18 1.96 7.93
N LEU A 74 0.87 1.78 7.73
CA LEU A 74 0.08 2.65 6.85
C LEU A 74 -0.03 4.07 7.40
N GLU A 75 -0.29 4.21 8.71
CA GLU A 75 -0.33 5.50 9.40
C GLU A 75 1.01 6.22 9.34
N HIS A 76 2.11 5.51 9.57
CA HIS A 76 3.45 6.06 9.42
C HIS A 76 3.67 6.58 7.99
N GLY A 77 3.26 5.81 6.97
CA GLY A 77 3.33 6.23 5.57
C GLY A 77 2.50 7.49 5.28
N ILE A 78 1.32 7.64 5.89
CA ILE A 78 0.51 8.86 5.80
C ILE A 78 1.26 10.05 6.41
N LYS A 79 1.81 9.89 7.61
CA LYS A 79 2.60 10.93 8.29
C LYS A 79 3.80 11.39 7.46
N MET A 80 4.57 10.46 6.92
CA MET A 80 5.75 10.77 6.10
C MET A 80 5.36 11.48 4.79
N ARG A 81 4.28 11.06 4.13
CA ARG A 81 3.76 11.75 2.94
C ARG A 81 3.29 13.17 3.27
N ALA A 82 2.62 13.38 4.40
CA ALA A 82 2.21 14.71 4.85
C ALA A 82 3.41 15.64 5.10
N LEU A 83 4.50 15.12 5.65
CA LEU A 83 5.76 15.87 5.81
C LEU A 83 6.39 16.21 4.46
N ALA A 84 6.44 15.25 3.54
CA ALA A 84 6.98 15.46 2.18
C ALA A 84 6.17 16.50 1.39
N LEU A 85 4.86 16.62 1.64
CA LEU A 85 3.98 17.63 1.03
C LEU A 85 4.26 19.07 1.50
N LYS A 86 4.87 19.27 2.68
CA LYS A 86 5.11 20.61 3.26
C LYS A 86 5.89 21.56 2.33
N PRO A 87 7.07 21.20 1.78
CA PRO A 87 7.80 22.09 0.87
C PRO A 87 7.01 22.45 -0.39
N PHE A 88 6.26 21.52 -0.97
CA PHE A 88 5.42 21.78 -2.14
C PHE A 88 4.32 22.78 -1.81
N ARG A 89 3.63 22.61 -0.67
CA ARG A 89 2.62 23.56 -0.19
C ARG A 89 3.20 24.96 0.03
N ARG A 90 4.43 25.04 0.56
CA ARG A 90 5.13 26.32 0.72
C ARG A 90 5.41 26.98 -0.63
N ALA A 91 5.97 26.23 -1.59
CA ALA A 91 6.25 26.74 -2.93
C ALA A 91 4.97 27.22 -3.65
N LEU A 92 3.87 26.47 -3.56
CA LEU A 92 2.58 26.86 -4.12
C LEU A 92 2.02 28.14 -3.47
N LYS A 93 2.18 28.29 -2.15
CA LYS A 93 1.79 29.51 -1.44
C LYS A 93 2.62 30.71 -1.90
N GLU A 94 3.94 30.58 -1.95
CA GLU A 94 4.85 31.64 -2.42
C GLU A 94 4.57 32.05 -3.87
N TYR A 95 4.21 31.10 -4.73
CA TYR A 95 3.79 31.39 -6.11
C TYR A 95 2.51 32.21 -6.16
N ARG A 96 1.48 31.81 -5.40
CA ARG A 96 0.21 32.54 -5.32
C ARG A 96 0.38 33.95 -4.75
N ASP A 97 1.16 34.08 -3.67
CA ASP A 97 1.37 35.36 -2.97
C ASP A 97 2.21 36.35 -3.83
N LYS A 98 2.99 35.88 -4.81
CA LYS A 98 3.74 36.71 -5.78
C LYS A 98 2.91 37.17 -6.99
N GLY A 99 1.60 37.00 -6.96
CA GLY A 99 0.72 37.40 -8.07
C GLY A 99 0.73 36.43 -9.24
N GLY A 100 0.88 35.13 -8.97
CA GLY A 100 0.66 34.05 -9.95
C GLY A 100 -0.81 33.93 -10.39
N GLU A 101 -1.39 35.02 -10.90
CA GLU A 101 -2.49 34.99 -11.85
C GLU A 101 -1.86 35.00 -13.24
N ASN A 102 -1.96 33.85 -13.93
CA ASN A 102 -2.21 33.71 -15.36
C ASN A 102 -2.05 32.22 -15.69
N MET A 103 -3.13 31.46 -15.50
CA MET A 103 -3.39 30.27 -16.29
C MET A 103 -4.91 30.15 -16.42
N GLU A 104 -5.39 30.47 -17.62
CA GLU A 104 -6.69 30.04 -18.17
C GLU A 104 -6.90 28.52 -17.98
#